data_AF-A0A969EJZ6-F1
#
_entry.id   AF-A0A969EJZ6-F1
#
_cell.length_a   1.000
_cell.length_b   1.000
_cell.length_c   1.000
_cell.angle_alpha   90.00
_cell.angle_beta   90.00
_cell.angle_gamma   90.00
#
_symmetry.space_group_name_H-M   'P 1'
#
loop_
_entity.id
_entity.type
_entity.pdbx_description
1 polymer ?
#
loop_
_entity_poly.entity_id
_entity_poly.type
_entity_poly.pdbx_seq_one_letter_code
_entity_poly.pdbx_strand_id
1 'polypeptide(L)'
;FVGGLGYEEHEHGESIKFIQAISNIIIVAIENKKLARKQLEQEAFRKELEIASDVQQFLFPDSLPNTDILKLEASYLPHDLVGGDYYDFVPINKNQFLICVADVSGKGIPAALMMSNFQASLRTLLRQTPNLKEIVEALNFQVLENTKGEKFITFFAGIYDLSLKTLVYVNAGHNAPLLCTKEGIRLLEDGCTVLGAMHPLPFINEGFVTDLDEFVLFCFTDGLTETLSESGEEFGSARLQEYFTKNYQKDLKTIHQDIIVDLDGFKGRNGYRDDITMLSCRVNF
;
A
#
# COMPACT_ATOMS: atom_id res chain seq x y z
N PHE A 1 -47.76 -61.51 -45.62
CA PHE A 1 -47.67 -60.08 -45.97
C PHE A 1 -48.64 -59.36 -45.04
N VAL A 2 -48.24 -58.52 -44.09
CA VAL A 2 -47.01 -57.74 -43.92
C VAL A 2 -46.63 -57.80 -42.43
N GLY A 3 -45.49 -58.42 -42.15
CA GLY A 3 -44.74 -58.21 -40.91
C GLY A 3 -43.54 -57.32 -41.25
N GLY A 4 -43.20 -56.41 -40.34
CA GLY A 4 -42.10 -55.45 -40.49
C GLY A 4 -42.64 -54.01 -40.46
N LEU A 5 -42.06 -53.18 -39.57
CA LEU A 5 -42.19 -51.71 -39.38
C LEU A 5 -42.61 -51.23 -37.98
N GLY A 6 -42.66 -52.10 -36.95
CA GLY A 6 -42.96 -51.67 -35.57
C GLY A 6 -41.82 -51.77 -34.55
N TYR A 7 -40.65 -52.30 -34.92
CA TYR A 7 -39.55 -52.58 -33.98
C TYR A 7 -38.38 -51.58 -34.05
N GLU A 8 -38.18 -50.87 -35.16
CA GLU A 8 -36.99 -50.02 -35.36
C GLU A 8 -37.09 -48.62 -34.71
N GLU A 9 -38.29 -48.05 -34.53
CA GLU A 9 -38.46 -46.72 -33.93
C GLU A 9 -38.27 -46.70 -32.40
N HIS A 10 -38.61 -47.79 -31.70
CA HIS A 10 -38.46 -47.89 -30.25
C HIS A 10 -36.99 -48.07 -29.81
N GLU A 11 -36.20 -48.85 -30.55
CA GLU A 11 -34.75 -49.03 -30.30
C GLU A 11 -33.95 -47.74 -30.55
N HIS A 12 -34.36 -46.93 -31.53
CA HIS A 12 -33.71 -45.65 -31.83
C HIS A 12 -33.88 -44.64 -30.69
N GLY A 13 -35.09 -44.55 -30.11
CA GLY A 13 -35.37 -43.64 -28.99
C GLY A 13 -34.61 -43.98 -27.70
N GLU A 14 -34.45 -45.27 -27.39
CA GLU A 14 -33.64 -45.72 -26.25
C GLU A 14 -32.14 -45.49 -26.46
N SER A 15 -31.65 -45.74 -27.68
CA SER A 15 -30.25 -45.49 -28.03
C SER A 15 -29.90 -43.99 -27.95
N ILE A 16 -30.81 -43.11 -28.38
CA ILE A 16 -30.63 -41.65 -28.26
C ILE A 16 -30.60 -41.22 -26.79
N LYS A 17 -31.51 -41.74 -25.95
CA LYS A 17 -31.51 -41.45 -24.50
C LYS A 17 -30.24 -41.94 -23.81
N PHE A 18 -29.75 -43.12 -24.20
CA PHE A 18 -28.51 -43.67 -23.68
C PHE A 18 -27.29 -42.84 -24.09
N ILE A 19 -27.18 -42.47 -25.37
CA ILE A 19 -26.13 -41.58 -25.88
C ILE A 19 -26.19 -40.22 -25.17
N GLN A 20 -27.37 -39.66 -24.97
CA GLN A 20 -27.55 -38.38 -24.27
C GLN A 20 -27.11 -38.48 -22.80
N ALA A 21 -27.45 -39.57 -22.10
CA ALA A 21 -27.02 -39.80 -20.72
C ALA A 21 -25.50 -39.93 -20.62
N ILE A 22 -24.87 -40.72 -21.48
CA ILE A 22 -23.40 -40.85 -21.54
C ILE A 22 -22.76 -39.50 -21.89
N SER A 23 -23.32 -38.77 -22.85
CA SER A 23 -22.81 -37.46 -23.26
C SER A 23 -22.82 -36.48 -22.09
N ASN A 24 -23.92 -36.42 -21.31
CA ASN A 24 -24.00 -35.58 -20.11
C ASN A 24 -22.96 -35.98 -19.05
N ILE A 25 -22.77 -37.28 -18.81
CA ILE A 25 -21.75 -37.77 -17.87
C ILE A 25 -20.34 -37.37 -18.33
N ILE A 26 -20.04 -37.52 -19.62
CA ILE A 26 -18.76 -37.13 -20.20
C ILE A 26 -18.56 -35.61 -20.10
N ILE A 27 -19.57 -34.80 -20.40
CA ILE A 27 -19.50 -33.33 -20.28
C ILE A 27 -19.18 -32.94 -18.84
N VAL A 28 -19.91 -33.47 -17.85
CA VAL A 28 -19.67 -33.19 -16.43
C VAL A 28 -18.26 -33.64 -16.02
N ALA A 29 -17.78 -34.80 -16.48
CA ALA A 29 -16.43 -35.27 -16.18
C ALA A 29 -15.34 -34.35 -16.77
N ILE A 30 -15.55 -33.85 -17.99
CA ILE A 30 -14.65 -32.88 -18.64
C ILE A 30 -14.66 -31.55 -17.88
N GLU A 31 -15.84 -31.03 -17.51
CA GLU A 31 -15.98 -29.79 -16.74
C GLU A 31 -15.32 -29.92 -15.36
N ASN A 32 -15.56 -31.02 -14.64
CA ASN A 32 -14.92 -31.30 -13.36
C ASN A 32 -13.39 -31.35 -13.48
N LYS A 33 -12.87 -32.01 -14.52
CA LYS A 33 -11.42 -32.05 -14.77
C LYS A 33 -10.86 -30.65 -15.08
N LYS A 34 -11.59 -29.84 -15.84
CA LYS A 34 -11.21 -28.45 -16.15
C LYS A 34 -11.21 -27.57 -14.89
N LEU A 35 -12.21 -27.71 -14.03
CA LEU A 35 -12.29 -27.00 -12.75
C LEU A 35 -11.16 -27.40 -11.81
N ALA A 36 -10.91 -28.71 -11.65
CA ALA A 36 -9.80 -29.20 -10.83
C ALA A 36 -8.44 -28.68 -11.31
N ARG A 37 -8.22 -28.65 -12.64
CA ARG A 37 -7.00 -28.08 -13.22
C ARG A 37 -6.86 -26.59 -12.91
N LYS A 38 -7.93 -25.81 -13.07
CA LYS A 38 -7.94 -24.38 -12.73
C LYS A 38 -7.64 -24.13 -11.25
N GLN A 39 -8.19 -24.95 -10.36
CA GLN A 39 -7.92 -24.87 -8.92
C GLN A 39 -6.43 -25.13 -8.63
N LEU A 40 -5.84 -26.16 -9.23
CA LEU A 40 -4.40 -26.43 -9.08
C LEU A 40 -3.52 -25.29 -9.61
N GLU A 41 -3.88 -24.70 -10.76
CA GLU A 41 -3.17 -23.53 -11.31
C GLU A 41 -3.29 -22.30 -10.38
N GLN A 42 -4.47 -22.06 -9.80
CA GLN A 42 -4.69 -21.00 -8.82
C GLN A 42 -3.92 -21.21 -7.52
N GLU A 43 -3.90 -22.45 -6.99
CA GLU A 43 -3.13 -22.79 -5.80
C GLU A 43 -1.62 -22.63 -6.01
N ALA A 44 -1.12 -23.04 -7.18
CA ALA A 44 0.29 -22.83 -7.54
C ALA A 44 0.64 -21.34 -7.60
N PHE A 45 -0.19 -20.54 -8.29
CA PHE A 45 0.00 -19.10 -8.37
C PHE A 45 -0.08 -18.41 -6.99
N ARG A 46 -1.01 -18.85 -6.12
CA ARG A 46 -1.10 -18.32 -4.75
C ARG A 46 0.17 -18.58 -3.95
N LYS A 47 0.76 -19.78 -4.08
CA LYS A 47 2.05 -20.10 -3.43
C LYS A 47 3.20 -19.24 -3.95
N GLU A 48 3.23 -18.94 -5.25
CA GLU A 48 4.24 -18.02 -5.81
C GLU A 48 4.07 -16.60 -5.25
N LEU A 49 2.83 -16.13 -5.08
CA LEU A 49 2.54 -14.85 -4.44
C LEU A 49 2.90 -14.83 -2.95
N GLU A 50 2.64 -15.92 -2.22
CA GLU A 50 3.05 -16.06 -0.80
C GLU A 50 4.58 -15.89 -0.67
N ILE A 51 5.35 -16.53 -1.56
CA ILE A 51 6.82 -16.36 -1.61
C ILE A 51 7.22 -14.93 -1.94
N ALA A 52 6.55 -14.29 -2.91
CA ALA A 52 6.83 -12.90 -3.25
C ALA A 52 6.52 -11.94 -2.09
N SER A 53 5.45 -12.22 -1.32
CA SER A 53 5.09 -11.49 -0.10
C SER A 53 6.19 -11.59 0.95
N ASP A 54 6.70 -12.80 1.21
CA ASP A 54 7.81 -13.02 2.15
C ASP A 54 9.06 -12.23 1.73
N VAL A 55 9.36 -12.16 0.43
CA VAL A 55 10.48 -11.36 -0.08
C VAL A 55 10.23 -9.86 0.08
N GLN A 56 9.01 -9.39 -0.19
CA GLN A 56 8.64 -7.99 -0.03
C GLN A 56 8.72 -7.54 1.43
N GLN A 57 8.44 -8.42 2.39
CA GLN A 57 8.58 -8.13 3.82
C GLN A 57 10.01 -7.72 4.20
N PHE A 58 11.04 -8.26 3.55
CA PHE A 58 12.45 -7.87 3.79
C PHE A 58 12.78 -6.44 3.36
N LEU A 59 11.90 -5.77 2.61
CA LEU A 59 12.11 -4.40 2.15
C LEU A 59 11.72 -3.37 3.21
N PHE A 60 10.85 -3.75 4.15
CA PHE A 60 10.44 -2.93 5.28
C PHE A 60 11.49 -2.98 6.41
N PRO A 61 11.51 -1.99 7.32
CA PRO A 61 12.39 -2.02 8.49
C PRO A 61 12.14 -3.25 9.38
N ASP A 62 13.19 -4.04 9.65
CA ASP A 62 13.12 -5.19 10.59
C ASP A 62 12.72 -4.77 12.02
N SER A 63 13.13 -3.57 12.42
CA SER A 63 12.82 -3.00 13.72
C SER A 63 12.72 -1.49 13.63
N LEU A 64 11.73 -0.94 14.33
CA LEU A 64 11.57 0.50 14.50
C LEU A 64 12.13 0.93 15.85
N PRO A 65 12.72 2.15 15.95
CA PRO A 65 13.23 2.65 17.22
C PRO A 65 12.10 2.81 18.24
N ASN A 66 12.35 2.37 19.46
CA ASN A 66 11.44 2.54 20.60
C ASN A 66 12.25 2.94 21.83
N THR A 67 12.75 4.17 21.80
CA THR A 67 13.54 4.79 22.88
C THR A 67 12.72 5.86 23.59
N ASP A 68 13.20 6.41 24.70
CA ASP A 68 12.49 7.50 25.40
C ASP A 68 12.36 8.76 24.54
N ILE A 69 13.38 9.03 23.70
CA ILE A 69 13.43 10.22 22.85
C ILE A 69 12.71 9.99 21.52
N LEU A 70 12.95 8.85 20.87
CA LEU A 70 12.44 8.54 19.53
C LEU A 70 11.66 7.23 19.55
N LYS A 71 10.38 7.28 19.18
CA LYS A 71 9.51 6.11 19.03
C LYS A 71 8.86 6.11 17.66
N LEU A 72 8.88 4.96 16.98
CA LEU A 72 8.16 4.75 15.73
C LEU A 72 7.25 3.53 15.85
N GLU A 73 6.10 3.60 15.17
CA GLU A 73 5.17 2.49 15.02
C GLU A 73 4.69 2.48 13.56
N ALA A 74 4.61 1.29 12.96
CA ALA A 74 4.07 1.11 11.63
C ALA A 74 2.95 0.07 11.64
N SER A 75 1.98 0.25 10.76
CA SER A 75 0.97 -0.76 10.47
C SER A 75 0.77 -0.82 8.97
N TYR A 76 0.83 -2.05 8.43
CA TYR A 76 0.68 -2.31 7.01
C TYR A 76 -0.36 -3.40 6.82
N LEU A 77 -1.47 -3.06 6.16
CA LEU A 77 -2.56 -3.96 5.82
C LEU A 77 -2.68 -3.97 4.30
N PRO A 78 -1.98 -4.89 3.60
CA PRO A 78 -2.07 -4.96 2.15
C PRO A 78 -3.44 -5.49 1.71
N HIS A 79 -3.93 -5.00 0.58
CA HIS A 79 -5.17 -5.47 -0.05
C HIS A 79 -5.01 -6.90 -0.60
N ASP A 80 -3.89 -7.13 -1.28
CA ASP A 80 -3.47 -8.42 -1.84
C ASP A 80 -2.25 -8.98 -1.07
N LEU A 81 -1.71 -10.13 -1.47
CA LEU A 81 -0.50 -10.68 -0.85
C LEU A 81 0.74 -9.79 -1.04
N VAL A 82 0.76 -8.98 -2.10
CA VAL A 82 1.83 -8.01 -2.39
C VAL A 82 1.21 -6.67 -2.76
N GLY A 83 1.82 -5.58 -2.30
CA GLY A 83 1.26 -4.24 -2.43
C GLY A 83 2.20 -3.21 -3.06
N GLY A 84 1.65 -2.06 -3.42
CA GLY A 84 2.39 -0.90 -3.95
C GLY A 84 2.92 0.04 -2.87
N ASP A 85 2.30 -0.01 -1.70
CA ASP A 85 2.63 0.79 -0.53
C ASP A 85 4.03 0.50 0.04
N TYR A 86 4.69 1.56 0.52
CA TYR A 86 6.01 1.49 1.12
C TYR A 86 6.13 2.45 2.30
N TYR A 87 6.89 2.05 3.32
CA TYR A 87 7.33 2.95 4.38
C TYR A 87 8.76 2.60 4.81
N ASP A 88 9.48 3.59 5.32
CA ASP A 88 10.84 3.37 5.83
C ASP A 88 11.19 4.29 6.99
N PHE A 89 12.15 3.81 7.76
CA PHE A 89 12.92 4.58 8.72
C PHE A 89 14.41 4.30 8.47
N VAL A 90 15.16 5.33 8.11
CA VAL A 90 16.58 5.17 7.78
C VAL A 90 17.42 6.15 8.59
N PRO A 91 18.25 5.67 9.55
CA PRO A 91 19.27 6.48 10.17
C PRO A 91 20.27 6.98 9.12
N ILE A 92 20.43 8.29 9.00
CA ILE A 92 21.40 8.91 8.10
C ILE A 92 22.75 9.05 8.81
N ASN A 93 22.72 9.49 10.06
CA ASN A 93 23.87 9.59 10.95
C ASN A 93 23.41 9.55 12.42
N LYS A 94 24.26 9.98 13.37
CA LYS A 94 23.95 9.95 14.80
C LYS A 94 22.76 10.83 15.21
N ASN A 95 22.50 11.90 14.45
CA ASN A 95 21.52 12.92 14.82
C ASN A 95 20.36 13.01 13.81
N GLN A 96 20.56 12.52 12.58
CA GLN A 96 19.61 12.63 11.50
C GLN A 96 19.06 11.27 11.09
N PHE A 97 17.75 11.25 10.82
CA PHE A 97 17.07 10.10 10.23
C PHE A 97 16.06 10.56 9.18
N LEU A 98 15.82 9.69 8.20
CA LEU A 98 14.75 9.81 7.23
C LEU A 98 13.54 9.00 7.72
N ILE A 99 12.36 9.59 7.54
CA ILE A 99 11.07 8.89 7.56
C ILE A 99 10.42 9.10 6.21
N CYS A 100 9.83 8.05 5.65
CA CYS A 100 9.07 8.18 4.42
C CYS A 100 7.91 7.20 4.31
N VAL A 101 6.93 7.59 3.50
CA VAL A 101 5.83 6.74 3.01
C VAL A 101 5.68 6.98 1.51
N ALA A 102 5.38 5.95 0.75
CA ALA A 102 5.13 6.03 -0.68
C ALA A 102 3.98 5.09 -1.07
N ASP A 103 3.28 5.43 -2.13
CA ASP A 103 2.33 4.54 -2.80
C ASP A 103 2.56 4.58 -4.32
N VAL A 104 2.59 3.39 -4.92
CA VAL A 104 2.81 3.18 -6.35
C VAL A 104 1.48 2.99 -7.06
N SER A 105 1.22 3.77 -8.10
CA SER A 105 -0.06 3.69 -8.79
C SER A 105 -0.34 2.31 -9.43
N GLY A 106 -1.52 1.78 -9.14
CA GLY A 106 -1.92 0.42 -9.52
C GLY A 106 -1.78 -0.56 -8.36
N LYS A 107 -1.92 -1.87 -8.63
CA LYS A 107 -2.02 -2.90 -7.57
C LYS A 107 -1.32 -4.19 -7.96
N GLY A 108 -1.11 -5.05 -6.98
CA GLY A 108 -0.55 -6.38 -7.14
C GLY A 108 0.92 -6.39 -7.59
N ILE A 109 1.32 -7.44 -8.30
CA ILE A 109 2.73 -7.71 -8.64
C ILE A 109 3.44 -6.52 -9.34
N PRO A 110 2.86 -5.85 -10.36
CA PRO A 110 3.55 -4.75 -11.02
C PRO A 110 3.87 -3.58 -10.08
N ALA A 111 2.94 -3.24 -9.17
CA ALA A 111 3.16 -2.19 -8.18
C ALA A 111 4.22 -2.60 -7.16
N ALA A 112 4.19 -3.85 -6.68
CA ALA A 112 5.18 -4.39 -5.76
C ALA A 112 6.62 -4.40 -6.30
N LEU A 113 6.80 -4.73 -7.59
CA LEU A 113 8.11 -4.68 -8.25
C LEU A 113 8.63 -3.25 -8.39
N MET A 114 7.75 -2.31 -8.75
CA MET A 114 8.07 -0.89 -8.82
C MET A 114 8.43 -0.32 -7.45
N MET A 115 7.68 -0.69 -6.42
CA MET A 115 7.96 -0.35 -5.02
C MET A 115 9.35 -0.85 -4.59
N SER A 116 9.68 -2.10 -4.93
CA SER A 116 10.99 -2.69 -4.62
C SER A 116 12.14 -1.94 -5.28
N ASN A 117 11.96 -1.52 -6.54
CA ASN A 117 12.94 -0.70 -7.23
C ASN A 117 13.07 0.70 -6.60
N PHE A 118 11.95 1.34 -6.29
CA PHE A 118 11.91 2.65 -5.64
C PHE A 118 12.63 2.63 -4.28
N GLN A 119 12.38 1.61 -3.47
CA GLN A 119 13.05 1.39 -2.19
C GLN A 119 14.56 1.31 -2.34
N ALA A 120 15.05 0.48 -3.27
CA ALA A 120 16.47 0.28 -3.50
C ALA A 120 17.16 1.57 -3.97
N SER A 121 16.48 2.32 -4.85
CA SER A 121 16.89 3.64 -5.32
C SER A 121 16.99 4.66 -4.19
N LEU A 122 15.94 4.81 -3.37
CA LEU A 122 15.90 5.74 -2.25
C LEU A 122 17.05 5.46 -1.27
N ARG A 123 17.21 4.19 -0.84
CA ARG A 123 18.29 3.81 0.08
C ARG A 123 19.68 4.03 -0.50
N THR A 124 19.83 3.91 -1.83
CA THR A 124 21.11 4.18 -2.49
C THR A 124 21.42 5.67 -2.55
N LEU A 125 20.44 6.50 -2.91
CA LEU A 125 20.57 7.96 -2.97
C LEU A 125 20.83 8.55 -1.59
N LEU A 126 20.13 8.07 -0.55
CA LEU A 126 20.31 8.55 0.82
C LEU A 126 21.72 8.28 1.38
N ARG A 127 22.41 7.25 0.89
CA ARG A 127 23.83 6.99 1.22
C ARG A 127 24.78 7.99 0.57
N GLN A 128 24.35 8.68 -0.49
CA GLN A 128 25.18 9.63 -1.25
C GLN A 128 24.99 11.07 -0.77
N THR A 129 23.75 11.47 -0.47
CA THR A 129 23.42 12.84 -0.08
C THR A 129 22.21 12.85 0.87
N PRO A 130 22.20 13.72 1.90
CA PRO A 130 20.99 13.99 2.70
C PRO A 130 20.13 15.13 2.13
N ASN A 131 20.45 15.65 0.93
CA ASN A 131 19.66 16.70 0.29
C ASN A 131 18.37 16.12 -0.32
N LEU A 132 17.22 16.40 0.31
CA LEU A 132 15.93 15.86 -0.13
C LEU A 132 15.57 16.28 -1.55
N LYS A 133 15.87 17.51 -1.95
CA LYS A 133 15.62 17.97 -3.31
C LYS A 133 16.38 17.15 -4.35
N GLU A 134 17.67 16.90 -4.13
CA GLU A 134 18.48 16.06 -5.03
C GLU A 134 17.96 14.62 -5.10
N ILE A 135 17.57 14.06 -3.95
CA ILE A 135 16.98 12.71 -3.88
C ILE A 135 15.69 12.66 -4.70
N VAL A 136 14.78 13.62 -4.51
CA VAL A 136 13.48 13.68 -5.21
C VAL A 136 13.66 13.85 -6.72
N GLU A 137 14.58 14.72 -7.16
CA GLU A 137 14.91 14.88 -8.58
C GLU A 137 15.40 13.57 -9.22
N ALA A 138 16.31 12.88 -8.53
CA ALA A 138 16.87 11.61 -9.00
C ALA A 138 15.83 10.48 -9.00
N LEU A 139 15.00 10.38 -7.94
CA LEU A 139 13.91 9.41 -7.87
C LEU A 139 12.89 9.65 -8.98
N ASN A 140 12.47 10.90 -9.22
CA ASN A 140 11.54 11.22 -10.30
C ASN A 140 12.06 10.76 -11.67
N PHE A 141 13.33 11.02 -11.96
CA PHE A 141 13.97 10.57 -13.20
C PHE A 141 13.95 9.03 -13.31
N GLN A 142 14.35 8.33 -12.26
CA GLN A 142 14.39 6.86 -12.27
C GLN A 142 13.01 6.23 -12.43
N VAL A 143 11.99 6.75 -11.72
CA VAL A 143 10.62 6.24 -11.86
C VAL A 143 10.11 6.48 -13.27
N LEU A 144 10.35 7.65 -13.87
CA LEU A 144 9.93 7.94 -15.24
C LEU A 144 10.58 6.97 -16.25
N GLU A 145 11.89 6.76 -16.14
CA GLU A 145 12.63 5.85 -17.04
C GLU A 145 12.16 4.39 -16.93
N ASN A 146 11.90 3.92 -15.71
CA ASN A 146 11.47 2.54 -15.46
C ASN A 146 10.03 2.27 -15.93
N THR A 147 9.19 3.29 -15.93
CA THR A 147 7.75 3.17 -16.21
C THR A 147 7.35 3.67 -17.58
N LYS A 148 8.26 4.36 -18.28
CA LYS A 148 7.98 5.10 -19.52
C LYS A 148 6.81 6.08 -19.37
N GLY A 149 6.58 6.59 -18.17
CA GLY A 149 5.50 7.51 -17.84
C GLY A 149 4.12 6.88 -17.66
N GLU A 150 4.00 5.55 -17.68
CA GLU A 150 2.69 4.87 -17.50
C GLU A 150 2.29 4.72 -16.03
N LYS A 151 3.26 4.84 -15.11
CA LYS A 151 3.07 4.70 -13.67
C LYS A 151 3.71 5.87 -12.94
N PHE A 152 3.19 6.18 -11.77
CA PHE A 152 3.67 7.25 -10.92
C PHE A 152 3.67 6.80 -9.46
N ILE A 153 4.41 7.52 -8.63
CA ILE A 153 4.54 7.24 -7.20
C ILE A 153 4.17 8.51 -6.44
N THR A 154 3.24 8.40 -5.50
CA THR A 154 3.05 9.43 -4.48
C THR A 154 4.06 9.17 -3.37
N PHE A 155 4.72 10.22 -2.87
CA PHE A 155 5.80 10.04 -1.90
C PHE A 155 5.87 11.19 -0.90
N PHE A 156 5.99 10.86 0.38
CA PHE A 156 6.39 11.80 1.41
C PHE A 156 7.72 11.37 2.01
N ALA A 157 8.64 12.31 2.15
CA ALA A 157 9.88 12.13 2.89
C ALA A 157 10.15 13.30 3.83
N GLY A 158 10.57 12.98 5.05
CA GLY A 158 11.02 13.94 6.04
C GLY A 158 12.36 13.52 6.64
N ILE A 159 13.32 14.44 6.67
CA ILE A 159 14.57 14.28 7.42
C ILE A 159 14.46 15.13 8.68
N TYR A 160 14.54 14.47 9.83
CA TYR A 160 14.56 15.15 11.11
C TYR A 160 15.96 15.12 11.72
N ASP A 161 16.42 16.28 12.20
CA ASP A 161 17.68 16.44 12.91
C ASP A 161 17.41 16.63 14.41
N LEU A 162 17.81 15.67 15.23
CA LEU A 162 17.65 15.68 16.69
C LEU A 162 18.42 16.82 17.37
N SER A 163 19.53 17.27 16.80
CA SER A 163 20.35 18.34 17.41
C SER A 163 19.82 19.72 17.05
N LEU A 164 19.41 19.92 15.80
CA LEU A 164 18.84 21.17 15.33
C LEU A 164 17.35 21.31 15.65
N LYS A 165 16.68 20.18 15.94
CA LYS A 165 15.23 20.08 16.19
C LYS A 165 14.43 20.64 15.02
N THR A 166 14.88 20.25 13.83
CA THR A 166 14.36 20.73 12.56
C THR A 166 13.94 19.55 11.70
N LEU A 167 12.73 19.64 11.16
CA LEU A 167 12.22 18.74 10.11
C LEU A 167 12.31 19.47 8.77
N VAL A 168 13.03 18.86 7.82
CA VAL A 168 12.95 19.22 6.40
C VAL A 168 12.16 18.14 5.69
N TYR A 169 11.18 18.50 4.86
CA TYR A 169 10.36 17.51 4.17
C TYR A 169 10.04 17.90 2.73
N VAL A 170 9.64 16.90 1.94
CA VAL A 170 9.04 17.05 0.61
C VAL A 170 7.85 16.11 0.50
N ASN A 171 6.70 16.66 0.13
CA ASN A 171 5.51 15.92 -0.25
C ASN A 171 5.35 15.91 -1.79
N ALA A 172 5.64 14.79 -2.43
CA ALA A 172 5.48 14.55 -3.86
C ALA A 172 4.11 13.95 -4.18
N GLY A 173 3.05 14.76 -3.99
CA GLY A 173 1.67 14.40 -4.31
C GLY A 173 1.06 13.30 -3.43
N HIS A 174 1.63 13.06 -2.25
CA HIS A 174 1.13 12.10 -1.26
C HIS A 174 0.12 12.74 -0.29
N ASN A 175 -0.66 11.91 0.39
CA ASN A 175 -1.55 12.36 1.45
C ASN A 175 -0.73 13.10 2.51
N ALA A 176 -1.12 14.34 2.82
CA ALA A 176 -0.35 15.22 3.69
C ALA A 176 -0.27 14.64 5.11
N PRO A 177 0.94 14.32 5.62
CA PRO A 177 1.07 13.84 6.99
C PRO A 177 0.59 14.85 8.01
N LEU A 178 0.07 14.34 9.13
CA LEU A 178 -0.33 15.15 10.27
C LEU A 178 0.88 15.36 11.18
N LEU A 179 1.36 16.59 11.29
CA LEU A 179 2.32 16.98 12.32
C LEU A 179 1.56 17.53 13.52
N CYS A 180 1.49 16.74 14.59
CA CYS A 180 0.82 17.07 15.83
C CYS A 180 1.82 17.58 16.87
N THR A 181 1.59 18.79 17.37
CA THR A 181 2.35 19.40 18.46
C THR A 181 1.39 19.95 19.51
N LYS A 182 1.93 20.53 20.59
CA LYS A 182 1.13 21.28 21.58
C LYS A 182 0.37 22.48 20.99
N GLU A 183 0.80 22.99 19.85
CA GLU A 183 0.20 24.15 19.18
C GLU A 183 -0.98 23.76 18.28
N GLY A 184 -1.10 22.47 17.98
CA GLY A 184 -2.17 21.91 17.17
C GLY A 184 -1.64 20.94 16.11
N ILE A 185 -2.43 20.77 15.06
CA ILE A 185 -2.12 19.90 13.92
C ILE A 185 -1.76 20.76 12.72
N ARG A 186 -0.64 20.46 12.07
CA ARG A 186 -0.23 21.04 10.79
C ARG A 186 -0.18 19.94 9.73
N LEU A 187 -0.76 20.19 8.57
CA LEU A 187 -0.60 19.32 7.39
C LEU A 187 0.71 19.65 6.67
N LEU A 188 1.49 18.63 6.32
CA LEU A 188 2.77 18.81 5.61
C LEU A 188 2.57 18.64 4.10
N GLU A 189 2.24 19.75 3.42
CA GLU A 189 1.84 19.78 2.01
C GLU A 189 2.95 20.27 1.05
N ASP A 190 3.96 20.96 1.56
CA ASP A 190 5.05 21.51 0.74
C ASP A 190 5.84 20.39 0.03
N GLY A 191 6.03 20.54 -1.28
CA GLY A 191 6.79 19.59 -2.06
C GLY A 191 6.69 19.80 -3.56
N CYS A 192 6.32 18.76 -4.28
CA CYS A 192 6.22 18.73 -5.73
C CYS A 192 4.99 17.91 -6.18
N THR A 193 4.83 17.75 -7.49
CA THR A 193 3.85 16.80 -8.04
C THR A 193 4.28 15.35 -7.78
N VAL A 194 3.42 14.39 -8.11
CA VAL A 194 3.76 12.95 -8.11
C VAL A 194 5.03 12.66 -8.90
N LEU A 195 5.78 11.64 -8.49
CA LEU A 195 7.02 11.21 -9.14
C LEU A 195 6.73 10.31 -10.34
N GLY A 196 7.52 10.43 -11.40
CA GLY A 196 7.45 9.57 -12.59
C GLY A 196 6.46 10.03 -13.65
N ALA A 197 5.70 11.10 -13.43
CA ALA A 197 4.75 11.62 -14.41
C ALA A 197 5.40 12.56 -15.45
N MET A 198 6.44 13.31 -15.07
CA MET A 198 7.15 14.23 -15.97
C MET A 198 8.58 14.50 -15.51
N HIS A 199 9.46 14.81 -16.46
CA HIS A 199 10.83 15.24 -16.17
C HIS A 199 11.25 16.39 -17.11
N PRO A 200 11.85 17.48 -16.60
CA PRO A 200 12.09 17.77 -15.18
C PRO A 200 10.77 18.03 -14.41
N LEU A 201 10.83 17.95 -13.07
CA LEU A 201 9.73 18.41 -12.23
C LEU A 201 9.57 19.94 -12.38
N PRO A 202 8.35 20.47 -12.44
CA PRO A 202 8.12 21.90 -12.66
C PRO A 202 8.54 22.76 -11.47
N PHE A 203 8.48 22.21 -10.25
CA PHE A 203 8.92 22.83 -9.02
C PHE A 203 9.22 21.76 -7.97
N ILE A 204 10.06 22.08 -6.99
CA ILE A 204 10.29 21.29 -5.79
C ILE A 204 10.49 22.27 -4.64
N ASN A 205 9.52 22.32 -3.73
CA ASN A 205 9.53 23.19 -2.56
C ASN A 205 9.77 22.34 -1.31
N GLU A 206 10.91 22.54 -0.64
CA GLU A 206 11.14 21.90 0.65
C GLU A 206 10.35 22.62 1.74
N GLY A 207 9.64 21.84 2.55
CA GLY A 207 9.01 22.33 3.77
C GLY A 207 9.99 22.31 4.92
N PHE A 208 9.91 23.32 5.80
CA PHE A 208 10.76 23.46 6.97
C PHE A 208 9.92 23.67 8.22
N VAL A 209 10.22 22.91 9.28
CA VAL A 209 9.65 23.11 10.62
C VAL A 209 10.78 23.13 11.63
N THR A 210 10.92 24.23 12.36
CA THR A 210 11.94 24.44 13.40
C THR A 210 11.32 24.35 14.79
N ASP A 211 12.16 24.41 15.82
CA ASP A 211 11.74 24.45 17.24
C ASP A 211 10.84 23.25 17.60
N LEU A 212 11.12 22.11 16.95
CA LEU A 212 10.27 20.93 16.99
C LEU A 212 10.78 19.95 18.05
N ASP A 213 10.61 20.33 19.32
CA ASP A 213 11.06 19.55 20.49
C ASP A 213 10.22 18.30 20.76
N GLU A 214 8.90 18.44 20.73
CA GLU A 214 7.95 17.37 21.05
C GLU A 214 6.86 17.34 19.98
N PHE A 215 6.75 16.21 19.28
CA PHE A 215 5.77 16.06 18.22
C PHE A 215 5.41 14.61 17.97
N VAL A 216 4.27 14.42 17.29
CA VAL A 216 3.92 13.19 16.60
C VAL A 216 3.70 13.51 15.13
N LEU A 217 4.44 12.85 14.25
CA LEU A 217 4.24 12.86 12.82
C LEU A 217 3.49 11.58 12.43
N PHE A 218 2.31 11.72 11.84
CA PHE A 218 1.50 10.60 11.35
C PHE A 218 1.40 10.65 9.83
N CYS A 219 2.07 9.71 9.17
CA CYS A 219 2.02 9.50 7.73
C CYS A 219 1.07 8.34 7.42
N PHE A 220 0.34 8.42 6.32
CA PHE A 220 -0.63 7.41 5.92
C PHE A 220 -0.86 7.42 4.41
N THR A 221 -1.27 6.29 3.85
CA THR A 221 -1.66 6.16 2.44
C THR A 221 -3.14 6.39 2.24
N ASP A 222 -3.54 6.64 0.99
CA ASP A 222 -4.93 6.94 0.62
C ASP A 222 -5.90 5.82 0.95
N GLY A 223 -5.47 4.55 0.94
CA GLY A 223 -6.30 3.41 1.35
C GLY A 223 -6.91 3.58 2.75
N LEU A 224 -6.26 4.32 3.65
CA LEU A 224 -6.84 4.70 4.94
C LEU A 224 -8.03 5.67 4.76
N THR A 225 -7.82 6.76 4.05
CA THR A 225 -8.82 7.83 3.91
C THR A 225 -9.93 7.51 2.91
N GLU A 226 -9.64 6.73 1.88
CA GLU A 226 -10.57 6.34 0.82
C GLU A 226 -11.31 5.03 1.15
N THR A 227 -11.09 4.45 2.33
CA THR A 227 -11.91 3.34 2.81
C THR A 227 -13.39 3.75 2.86
N LEU A 228 -14.25 2.95 2.24
CA LEU A 228 -15.67 3.25 2.08
C LEU A 228 -16.55 2.55 3.11
N SER A 229 -17.48 3.31 3.67
CA SER A 229 -18.59 2.78 4.48
C SER A 229 -19.60 1.99 3.62
N GLU A 230 -20.56 1.33 4.28
CA GLU A 230 -21.67 0.65 3.58
C GLU A 230 -22.56 1.62 2.77
N SER A 231 -22.59 2.91 3.14
CA SER A 231 -23.28 3.95 2.38
C SER A 231 -22.47 4.52 1.22
N GLY A 232 -21.20 4.10 1.05
CA GLY A 232 -20.30 4.59 0.02
C GLY A 232 -19.64 5.93 0.35
N GLU A 233 -19.62 6.33 1.62
CA GLU A 233 -18.89 7.51 2.09
C GLU A 233 -17.44 7.13 2.44
N GLU A 234 -16.49 7.99 2.10
CA GLU A 234 -15.07 7.81 2.45
C GLU A 234 -14.81 8.14 3.93
N PHE A 235 -13.85 7.45 4.53
CA PHE A 235 -13.42 7.68 5.91
C PHE A 235 -12.94 9.13 6.11
N GLY A 236 -12.12 9.61 5.18
CA GLY A 236 -11.69 10.99 5.06
C GLY A 236 -10.65 11.43 6.10
N SER A 237 -9.87 12.45 5.72
CA SER A 237 -8.81 13.00 6.58
C SER A 237 -9.34 13.79 7.78
N ALA A 238 -10.56 14.31 7.72
CA ALA A 238 -11.18 15.08 8.81
C ALA A 238 -11.35 14.24 10.09
N ARG A 239 -11.70 12.96 9.95
CA ARG A 239 -11.82 12.02 11.10
C ARG A 239 -10.48 11.81 11.79
N LEU A 240 -9.42 11.64 10.99
CA LEU A 240 -8.06 11.50 11.52
C LEU A 240 -7.65 12.76 12.29
N GLN A 241 -7.86 13.95 11.72
CA GLN A 241 -7.55 15.20 12.40
C GLN A 241 -8.31 15.35 13.73
N GLU A 242 -9.62 15.04 13.75
CA GLU A 242 -10.41 15.07 14.99
C GLU A 242 -9.86 14.07 16.03
N TYR A 243 -9.51 12.86 15.60
CA TYR A 243 -8.90 11.86 16.46
C TYR A 243 -7.59 12.37 17.07
N PHE A 244 -6.67 12.88 16.26
CA PHE A 244 -5.36 13.35 16.71
C PHE A 244 -5.46 14.57 17.63
N THR A 245 -6.46 15.44 17.43
CA THR A 245 -6.67 16.63 18.27
C THR A 245 -6.85 16.25 19.74
N LYS A 246 -7.45 15.08 20.01
CA LYS A 246 -7.74 14.59 21.37
C LYS A 246 -6.74 13.56 21.86
N ASN A 247 -6.05 12.85 20.96
CA ASN A 247 -5.37 11.60 21.28
C ASN A 247 -3.89 11.53 20.86
N TYR A 248 -3.27 12.58 20.29
CA TYR A 248 -1.90 12.48 19.78
C TYR A 248 -0.83 12.10 20.83
N GLN A 249 -1.11 12.30 22.13
CA GLN A 249 -0.23 11.91 23.23
C GLN A 249 -0.37 10.45 23.70
N LYS A 250 -1.36 9.69 23.21
CA LYS A 250 -1.50 8.26 23.54
C LYS A 250 -0.29 7.45 23.05
N ASP A 251 -0.06 6.26 23.59
CA ASP A 251 0.95 5.36 23.04
C ASP A 251 0.73 5.10 21.52
N LEU A 252 1.80 5.05 20.73
CA LEU A 252 1.69 4.99 19.25
C LEU A 252 0.97 3.73 18.78
N LYS A 253 1.23 2.59 19.44
CA LYS A 253 0.54 1.34 19.14
C LYS A 253 -0.94 1.44 19.46
N THR A 254 -1.30 2.12 20.56
CA THR A 254 -2.70 2.39 20.89
C THR A 254 -3.35 3.30 19.84
N ILE A 255 -2.65 4.32 19.34
CA ILE A 255 -3.14 5.17 18.25
C ILE A 255 -3.47 4.35 17.00
N HIS A 256 -2.54 3.49 16.57
CA HIS A 256 -2.75 2.65 15.39
C HIS A 256 -3.92 1.68 15.60
N GLN A 257 -4.03 1.06 16.78
CA GLN A 257 -5.13 0.15 17.11
C GLN A 257 -6.48 0.87 17.14
N ASP A 258 -6.56 2.04 17.77
CA ASP A 258 -7.78 2.85 17.83
C ASP A 258 -8.27 3.21 16.41
N ILE A 259 -7.35 3.63 15.52
CA ILE A 259 -7.66 3.95 14.13
C ILE A 259 -8.14 2.71 13.37
N ILE A 260 -7.46 1.57 13.49
CA ILE A 260 -7.85 0.32 12.81
C ILE A 260 -9.24 -0.13 13.29
N VAL A 261 -9.53 -0.04 14.58
CA VAL A 261 -10.84 -0.42 15.13
C VAL A 261 -11.94 0.53 14.63
N ASP A 262 -11.68 1.83 14.58
CA ASP A 262 -12.63 2.81 14.02
C ASP A 262 -12.87 2.53 12.53
N LEU A 263 -11.81 2.24 11.77
CA LEU A 263 -11.86 1.91 10.36
C LEU A 263 -12.65 0.62 10.08
N ASP A 264 -12.42 -0.44 10.87
CA ASP A 264 -13.15 -1.70 10.79
C ASP A 264 -14.64 -1.51 11.11
N GLY A 265 -14.96 -0.65 12.09
CA GLY A 265 -16.32 -0.25 12.42
C GLY A 265 -16.98 0.55 11.29
N PHE A 266 -16.22 1.47 10.67
CA PHE A 266 -16.70 2.35 9.61
C PHE A 266 -17.00 1.61 8.31
N LYS A 267 -16.10 0.73 7.86
CA LYS A 267 -16.28 -0.05 6.63
C LYS A 267 -17.42 -1.07 6.72
N GLY A 268 -17.79 -1.48 7.94
CA GLY A 268 -18.81 -2.51 8.18
C GLY A 268 -18.45 -3.82 7.48
N ARG A 269 -19.36 -4.30 6.62
CA ARG A 269 -19.16 -5.55 5.85
C ARG A 269 -18.26 -5.40 4.62
N ASN A 270 -17.85 -4.18 4.26
CA ASN A 270 -16.93 -3.99 3.15
C ASN A 270 -15.52 -4.50 3.50
N GLY A 271 -14.82 -5.03 2.49
CA GLY A 271 -13.38 -5.26 2.57
C GLY A 271 -12.61 -3.97 2.28
N TYR A 272 -11.33 -3.93 2.66
CA TYR A 272 -10.41 -2.91 2.19
C TYR A 272 -10.27 -3.02 0.67
N ARG A 273 -10.23 -1.88 -0.02
CA ARG A 273 -10.09 -1.83 -1.48
C ARG A 273 -8.68 -1.49 -1.95
N ASP A 274 -7.85 -1.00 -1.04
CA ASP A 274 -6.47 -0.64 -1.28
C ASP A 274 -5.57 -1.05 -0.13
N ASP A 275 -4.26 -0.97 -0.38
CA ASP A 275 -3.26 -1.11 0.66
C ASP A 275 -3.42 0.01 1.69
N ILE A 276 -3.23 -0.31 2.96
CA ILE A 276 -3.29 0.67 4.05
C ILE A 276 -1.97 0.65 4.79
N THR A 277 -1.29 1.78 4.74
CA THR A 277 -0.07 2.02 5.49
C THR A 277 -0.27 3.16 6.45
N MET A 278 0.17 2.96 7.69
CA MET A 278 0.28 3.99 8.71
C MET A 278 1.69 3.96 9.28
N LEU A 279 2.35 5.11 9.35
CA LEU A 279 3.64 5.27 10.00
C LEU A 279 3.59 6.46 10.94
N SER A 280 3.74 6.19 12.23
CA SER A 280 3.88 7.22 13.25
C SER A 280 5.31 7.37 13.71
N CYS A 281 5.76 8.60 13.91
CA CYS A 281 6.98 8.94 14.62
C CYS A 281 6.69 9.92 15.74
N ARG A 282 7.21 9.64 16.92
CA ARG A 282 7.20 10.53 18.07
C ARG A 282 8.62 10.89 18.46
N VAL A 283 8.84 12.18 18.64
CA VAL A 283 10.03 12.70 19.32
C VAL A 283 9.60 13.41 20.59
N ASN A 284 10.34 13.19 21.69
CA ASN A 284 10.13 13.84 22.97
C ASN A 284 11.49 14.15 23.63
N PHE A 285 11.75 15.41 23.97
CA PHE A 285 13.00 15.87 24.60
C PHE A 285 12.81 16.28 26.06
#